data_AF-A0A0Q9QW55-F1
#
_entry.id   AF-A0A0Q9QW55-F1
#
_cell.length_a   1.000
_cell.length_b   1.000
_cell.length_c   1.000
_cell.angle_alpha   90.00
_cell.angle_beta   90.00
_cell.angle_gamma   90.00
#
_symmetry.space_group_name_H-M   'P 1'
#
loop_
_entity.id
_entity.type
_entity.pdbx_description
1 polymer ?
#
loop_
_entity_poly.entity_id
_entity_poly.type
_entity_poly.pdbx_seq_one_letter_code
_entity_poly.pdbx_strand_id
1 'polypeptide(L)'
;MESTEKISGNQLCLLVFSFIAPTLILVVPSLMEKISHQDAWMTIFPAFLIGALQLWIMIVLSNRCPGLSNIQYSSQILGKLFGKFPYDPNTR
;
A
#
# COMPACT_ATOMS: atom_id res chain seq x y z
N MET A 1 -15.23 -18.12 22.68
CA MET A 1 -14.13 -17.16 22.44
C MET A 1 -13.51 -17.57 21.13
N GLU A 2 -13.81 -16.83 20.05
CA GLU A 2 -13.27 -17.15 18.72
C GLU A 2 -11.76 -16.94 18.75
N SER A 3 -10.98 -17.99 18.47
CA SER A 3 -9.54 -17.88 18.30
C SER A 3 -9.29 -16.92 17.14
N THR A 4 -8.65 -15.79 17.40
CA THR A 4 -8.13 -14.96 16.31
C THR A 4 -7.07 -15.79 15.60
N GLU A 5 -7.47 -16.46 14.53
CA GLU A 5 -6.58 -17.16 13.62
C GLU A 5 -5.63 -16.12 13.01
N LYS A 6 -4.39 -16.09 13.53
CA LYS A 6 -3.35 -15.20 13.05
C LYS A 6 -2.75 -15.79 11.78
N ILE A 7 -2.99 -15.12 10.67
CA ILE A 7 -2.34 -15.43 9.39
C ILE A 7 -0.83 -15.25 9.52
N SER A 8 -0.07 -16.27 9.12
CA SER A 8 1.39 -16.20 9.03
C SER A 8 1.82 -15.24 7.91
N GLY A 9 2.99 -14.61 8.02
CA GLY A 9 3.51 -13.68 7.01
C GLY A 9 3.51 -14.27 5.59
N ASN A 10 3.82 -15.56 5.46
CA ASN A 10 3.80 -16.27 4.18
C ASN A 10 2.38 -16.44 3.64
N GLN A 11 1.40 -16.72 4.50
CA GLN A 11 -0.01 -16.85 4.11
C GLN A 11 -0.56 -15.49 3.67
N LEU A 12 -0.21 -14.41 4.37
CA LEU A 12 -0.58 -13.05 3.96
C LEU A 12 0.04 -12.72 2.60
N CYS A 13 1.32 -13.02 2.40
CA CYS A 13 2.01 -12.81 1.13
C CYS A 13 1.30 -13.52 -0.02
N LEU A 14 0.94 -14.79 0.18
CA LEU A 14 0.28 -15.60 -0.84
C LEU A 14 -1.14 -15.09 -1.16
N LEU A 15 -1.85 -14.58 -0.14
CA LEU A 15 -3.18 -14.01 -0.29
C LEU A 15 -3.14 -12.68 -1.06
N VAL A 16 -2.23 -11.79 -0.69
CA VAL A 16 -2.01 -10.50 -1.38
C VAL A 16 -1.54 -10.73 -2.82
N PHE A 17 -0.62 -11.67 -3.03
CA PHE A 17 -0.15 -12.02 -4.37
C PHE A 17 -1.30 -12.54 -5.25
N SER A 18 -2.09 -13.48 -4.74
CA SER A 18 -3.23 -14.05 -5.48
C SER A 18 -4.30 -13.00 -5.80
N PHE A 19 -4.45 -11.97 -4.97
CA PHE A 19 -5.39 -10.89 -5.20
C PHE A 19 -4.91 -9.88 -6.24
N ILE A 20 -3.63 -9.50 -6.21
CA ILE A 20 -3.09 -8.41 -7.05
C ILE A 20 -2.57 -8.92 -8.40
N ALA A 21 -1.97 -10.12 -8.45
CA ALA A 21 -1.33 -10.66 -9.65
C ALA A 21 -2.28 -10.73 -10.87
N PRO A 22 -3.56 -11.18 -10.75
CA PRO A 22 -4.46 -11.26 -11.90
C PRO A 22 -4.70 -9.89 -12.55
N THR A 23 -4.91 -8.85 -11.73
CA THR A 23 -5.11 -7.49 -12.22
C THR A 23 -3.87 -6.97 -12.94
N LEU A 24 -2.67 -7.23 -12.40
CA LEU A 24 -1.43 -6.81 -13.04
C LEU A 24 -1.22 -7.50 -14.40
N ILE A 25 -1.45 -8.81 -14.48
CA ILE A 25 -1.25 -9.60 -15.71
C ILE A 25 -2.25 -9.19 -16.81
N LEU A 26 -3.48 -8.81 -16.45
CA LEU A 26 -4.50 -8.42 -17.43
C LEU A 26 -4.42 -6.94 -17.83
N VAL A 27 -4.25 -6.04 -16.87
CA VAL A 27 -4.35 -4.59 -17.10
C VAL A 27 -3.06 -4.01 -17.65
N VAL A 28 -1.90 -4.45 -17.14
CA VAL A 28 -0.61 -3.82 -17.48
C VAL A 28 -0.24 -4.03 -18.95
N PRO A 29 -0.30 -5.26 -19.54
CA PRO A 29 0.01 -5.46 -20.95
C PRO A 29 -0.97 -4.71 -21.87
N SER A 30 -2.26 -4.72 -21.53
CA SER A 30 -3.32 -4.02 -22.27
C SER A 30 -3.09 -2.49 -22.31
N LEU A 31 -2.53 -1.92 -21.24
CA LEU A 31 -2.16 -0.51 -21.19
C LEU A 31 -0.84 -0.24 -21.92
N MET A 32 0.12 -1.17 -21.82
CA MET A 32 1.42 -1.06 -22.46
C MET A 32 1.36 -1.15 -23.99
N GLU A 33 0.49 -2.01 -24.55
CA GLU A 33 0.28 -2.13 -25.99
C GLU A 33 -0.06 -0.78 -26.64
N LYS A 34 -0.79 0.09 -25.92
CA LYS A 34 -1.15 1.43 -26.40
C LYS A 34 -0.02 2.46 -26.30
N ILE A 35 1.00 2.22 -25.49
CA ILE A 35 2.00 3.23 -25.12
C ILE A 35 3.37 2.93 -25.73
N SER A 36 3.82 1.67 -25.68
CA SER A 36 5.13 1.28 -26.22
C SER A 36 5.14 -0.22 -26.53
N HIS A 37 5.23 -0.57 -27.81
CA HIS A 37 5.13 -1.95 -28.27
C HIS A 37 6.18 -2.90 -27.67
N GLN A 38 7.46 -2.49 -27.59
CA GLN A 38 8.57 -3.38 -27.21
C GLN A 38 9.35 -2.95 -25.96
N ASP A 39 9.37 -1.67 -25.60
CA ASP A 39 10.20 -1.17 -24.48
C ASP A 39 9.44 -1.09 -23.14
N ALA A 40 8.17 -1.48 -23.13
CA ALA A 40 7.31 -1.32 -21.96
C ALA A 40 7.75 -2.15 -20.74
N TRP A 41 8.43 -3.27 -20.96
CA TRP A 41 8.98 -4.12 -19.88
C TRP A 41 10.00 -3.37 -19.00
N MET A 42 10.69 -2.35 -19.52
CA MET A 42 11.65 -1.57 -18.73
C MET A 42 10.96 -0.71 -17.66
N THR A 43 9.67 -0.40 -17.82
CA THR A 43 8.91 0.37 -16.82
C THR A 43 8.64 -0.39 -15.53
N ILE A 44 8.85 -1.72 -15.53
CA ILE A 44 8.76 -2.57 -14.35
C ILE A 44 9.81 -2.16 -13.31
N PHE A 45 11.01 -1.77 -13.73
CA PHE A 45 12.09 -1.36 -12.83
C PHE A 45 11.75 -0.11 -11.99
N PRO A 46 11.36 1.04 -12.58
CA PRO A 46 10.96 2.20 -11.80
C PRO A 46 9.68 1.95 -11.00
N ALA A 47 8.73 1.16 -11.53
CA ALA A 47 7.52 0.79 -10.79
C ALA A 47 7.84 -0.03 -9.53
N PHE A 48 8.77 -1.00 -9.63
CA PHE A 48 9.25 -1.76 -8.48
C PHE A 48 9.97 -0.87 -7.47
N LEU A 49 10.82 0.05 -7.93
CA LEU A 49 11.53 0.96 -7.05
C LEU A 49 10.58 1.86 -6.25
N ILE A 50 9.56 2.42 -6.92
CA ILE A 50 8.53 3.23 -6.28
C ILE A 50 7.71 2.38 -5.30
N GLY A 51 7.32 1.17 -5.70
CA GLY A 51 6.59 0.25 -4.84
C GLY A 51 7.38 -0.14 -3.58
N ALA A 52 8.67 -0.44 -3.73
CA ALA A 52 9.56 -0.74 -2.62
C ALA A 52 9.74 0.46 -1.69
N LEU A 53 9.89 1.67 -2.23
CA LEU A 53 9.95 2.90 -1.45
C LEU A 53 8.65 3.10 -0.65
N GLN A 54 7.50 2.85 -1.26
CA GLN A 54 6.21 2.97 -0.60
C GLN A 54 6.03 1.95 0.53
N LEU A 55 6.44 0.69 0.29
CA LEU A 55 6.44 -0.36 1.30
C LEU A 55 7.36 0.01 2.47
N TRP A 56 8.55 0.53 2.18
CA TRP A 56 9.50 0.99 3.18
C TRP A 56 8.90 2.08 4.05
N ILE A 57 8.28 3.08 3.43
CA ILE A 57 7.59 4.16 4.15
C ILE A 57 6.53 3.55 5.06
N MET A 58 5.68 2.66 4.56
CA MET A 58 4.64 1.99 5.36
C MET A 58 5.22 1.21 6.54
N ILE A 59 6.31 0.46 6.36
CA ILE A 59 6.94 -0.34 7.42
C ILE A 59 7.57 0.55 8.50
N VAL A 60 8.31 1.59 8.11
CA VAL A 60 8.92 2.54 9.06
C VAL A 60 7.86 3.21 9.90
N LEU A 61 6.73 3.54 9.29
CA LEU A 61 5.59 4.17 9.93
C LEU A 61 4.94 3.16 10.89
N SER A 62 4.59 1.96 10.42
CA SER A 62 4.05 0.88 11.25
C SER A 62 4.90 0.58 12.50
N ASN A 63 6.23 0.57 12.36
CA ASN A 63 7.16 0.36 13.48
C ASN A 63 7.23 1.54 14.47
N ARG A 64 6.97 2.78 14.04
CA ARG A 64 7.02 3.97 14.91
C ARG A 64 5.74 4.17 15.73
N CYS A 65 4.62 3.54 15.37
CA CYS A 65 3.36 3.63 16.11
C CYS A 65 2.71 2.26 16.33
N PRO A 66 3.21 1.47 17.29
CA PRO A 66 2.58 0.21 17.64
C PRO A 66 1.29 0.49 18.44
N GLY A 67 0.12 0.32 17.81
CA GLY A 67 -1.17 0.27 18.52
C GLY A 67 -2.28 1.23 18.06
N LEU A 68 -2.09 2.00 17.00
CA LEU A 68 -3.13 2.89 16.44
C LEU A 68 -3.75 2.24 15.19
N SER A 69 -5.09 2.20 15.13
CA SER A 69 -5.85 1.68 13.98
C SER A 69 -5.43 2.36 12.67
N ASN A 70 -5.48 1.64 11.53
CA ASN A 70 -5.13 2.14 10.18
C ASN A 70 -5.71 3.53 9.87
N ILE A 71 -6.89 3.84 10.41
CA ILE A 71 -7.59 5.14 10.27
C ILE A 71 -6.91 6.26 11.06
N GLN A 72 -6.49 5.97 12.29
CA GLN A 72 -5.87 6.94 13.20
C GLN A 72 -4.45 7.29 12.75
N TYR A 73 -3.79 6.32 12.12
CA TYR A 73 -2.47 6.49 11.54
C TYR A 73 -2.49 7.36 10.29
N SER A 74 -3.41 7.08 9.37
CA SER A 74 -3.66 7.91 8.18
C SER A 74 -3.94 9.37 8.56
N SER A 75 -4.77 9.63 9.59
CA SER A 75 -5.06 10.97 10.08
C SER A 75 -3.83 11.71 10.65
N GLN A 76 -2.92 11.03 11.33
CA GLN A 76 -1.71 11.66 11.89
C GLN A 76 -0.64 11.95 10.83
N ILE A 77 -0.51 11.08 9.82
CA ILE A 77 0.43 11.24 8.71
C ILE A 77 -0.09 12.28 7.72
N LEU A 78 -1.35 12.19 7.31
CA LEU A 78 -1.99 13.24 6.50
C LEU A 78 -2.05 14.56 7.27
N GLY A 79 -2.33 14.56 8.57
CA GLY A 79 -2.28 15.77 9.40
C GLY A 79 -0.87 16.38 9.54
N LYS A 80 0.20 15.58 9.39
CA LYS A 80 1.58 16.07 9.42
C LYS A 80 2.10 16.46 8.03
N LEU A 81 1.65 15.78 6.97
CA LEU A 81 2.02 16.04 5.58
C LEU A 81 1.21 17.18 4.96
N PHE A 82 -0.09 17.27 5.27
CA PHE A 82 -0.98 18.36 4.87
C PHE A 82 -1.06 19.50 5.88
N GLY A 83 -0.29 19.42 6.97
CA GLY A 83 -0.19 20.49 7.97
C GLY A 83 -1.52 20.79 8.65
N LYS A 84 -1.79 20.16 9.79
CA LYS A 84 -2.83 20.52 10.77
C LYS A 84 -4.12 21.04 10.12
N PHE A 85 -4.98 20.15 9.63
CA PHE A 85 -6.39 20.44 9.82
C PHE A 85 -6.70 20.05 11.27
N PRO A 86 -7.07 20.98 12.15
CA PRO A 86 -7.49 20.61 13.49
C PRO A 86 -8.74 19.75 13.35
N TYR A 87 -8.60 18.44 13.54
CA TYR A 87 -9.73 17.61 13.88
C TYR A 87 -10.13 17.99 15.30
N ASP A 88 -11.07 18.92 15.39
CA ASP A 88 -11.79 19.25 16.61
C ASP A 88 -12.95 18.26 16.76
N PRO A 89 -12.90 17.31 17.71
CA PRO A 89 -14.00 16.39 17.98
C PRO A 89 -15.22 17.06 18.64
N ASN A 90 -15.25 18.40 18.77
CA ASN A 90 -16.26 19.13 19.53
C ASN A 90 -16.86 20.35 18.81
N THR A 91 -16.80 20.41 17.48
CA THR A 91 -17.73 21.26 16.71
C THR A 91 -19.08 20.57 16.64
N ARG A 92 -19.93 20.99 17.58
CA ARG A 92 -21.37 20.74 17.64
C ARG A 92 -22.10 21.12 16.36
#